data_AF-A0A0U3DVH1-F1
#
_entry.id   AF-A0A0U3DVH1-F1
#
_cell.length_a   1.000
_cell.length_b   1.000
_cell.length_c   1.000
_cell.angle_alpha   90.00
_cell.angle_beta   90.00
_cell.angle_gamma   90.00
#
_symmetry.space_group_name_H-M   'P 1'
#
loop_
_entity.id
_entity.type
_entity.pdbx_description
1 polymer ?
#
loop_
_entity_poly.entity_id
_entity_poly.type
_entity_poly.pdbx_seq_one_letter_code
_entity_poly.pdbx_strand_id
1 'polypeptide(L)'
;MTSFNRQSACVLAAVAALLTACGGGSADSSPDTKGLSARAADAQTPASSPADTPTPTPTLSANQAAFEEFLLSPGSGSYLLHWTLSYTGLQSSLVTAYSDFTTLPLSPLTNGPQTSAQSEPFNISKTLRNPTLLPTRVLKGGKILVVPSNGLMNRTSYVGNDVQIDALAEDKTTVAYSAIRSNYETVSLTGTMATTPADFARFHDPLFGNSKVLDATAPYAAGAKYIKFTKTNLGDRYNAGDCQAATTTANVSPCRIGTTLLATMTSGQRSNSDGVTYYLADGTVRTVDGVQIWVANAPRPKSATLSYTEEFRIYFELGGNVYTGSLIKDGTVLGGSYYVSNPSATTLVDRLTFLPYDIRLNKAAHDSIVSAMKI
;
A
#
# COMPACT_ATOMS: atom_id res chain seq x y z
N MET A 1 16.38 2.18 6.77
CA MET A 1 15.47 2.97 7.59
C MET A 1 14.06 2.43 7.42
N THR A 2 13.66 1.49 8.26
CA THR A 2 12.28 0.99 8.36
C THR A 2 11.41 2.05 9.02
N SER A 3 10.15 2.10 8.62
CA SER A 3 9.01 2.32 9.51
C SER A 3 9.35 1.93 10.96
N PHE A 4 9.08 2.85 11.89
CA PHE A 4 9.34 2.74 13.33
C PHE A 4 9.29 1.31 13.86
N ASN A 5 10.46 0.73 14.16
CA ASN A 5 10.56 -0.53 14.87
C ASN A 5 11.55 -0.34 16.04
N ARG A 6 11.00 -0.18 17.25
CA ARG A 6 11.76 -0.21 18.50
C ARG A 6 11.96 -1.67 18.87
N GLN A 7 13.22 -2.10 18.97
CA GLN A 7 13.60 -3.39 19.51
C GLN A 7 13.43 -3.39 21.04
N SER A 8 12.79 -4.43 21.56
CA SER A 8 13.06 -4.99 22.88
C SER A 8 12.87 -6.50 22.79
N ALA A 9 13.77 -7.22 23.45
CA ALA A 9 14.17 -8.58 23.15
C ALA A 9 13.32 -9.68 23.82
N CYS A 10 13.50 -10.90 23.28
CA CYS A 10 13.57 -12.20 23.96
C CYS A 10 12.32 -13.10 24.16
N VAL A 11 12.42 -14.24 23.45
CA VAL A 11 12.24 -15.65 23.89
C VAL A 11 10.99 -16.42 23.40
N LEU A 12 11.32 -17.62 22.95
CA LEU A 12 10.68 -18.63 22.11
C LEU A 12 9.85 -19.65 22.90
N ALA A 13 8.86 -20.26 22.24
CA ALA A 13 8.34 -21.65 22.30
C ALA A 13 6.79 -21.64 22.29
N ALA A 14 6.04 -22.04 21.25
CA ALA A 14 5.98 -23.21 20.36
C ALA A 14 5.10 -24.38 20.86
N VAL A 15 4.38 -24.97 19.88
CA VAL A 15 3.64 -26.26 19.83
C VAL A 15 2.17 -26.17 20.30
N ALA A 16 1.09 -26.27 19.49
CA ALA A 16 0.63 -27.14 18.37
C ALA A 16 -0.30 -28.29 18.82
N ALA A 17 -1.49 -28.38 18.19
CA ALA A 17 -2.25 -29.60 17.77
C ALA A 17 -3.71 -29.18 17.42
N LEU A 18 -4.26 -29.36 16.21
CA LEU A 18 -4.67 -30.56 15.43
C LEU A 18 -6.10 -31.09 15.75
N LEU A 19 -6.77 -31.54 14.66
CA LEU A 19 -7.98 -32.38 14.53
C LEU A 19 -9.29 -31.63 14.15
N THR A 20 -9.67 -31.63 12.86
CA THR A 20 -10.44 -32.64 12.06
C THR A 20 -11.95 -32.59 12.27
N ALA A 21 -12.72 -32.47 11.19
CA ALA A 21 -13.78 -33.43 10.84
C ALA A 21 -14.30 -33.20 9.41
N CYS A 22 -14.40 -34.31 8.68
CA CYS A 22 -15.11 -34.50 7.42
C CYS A 22 -16.63 -34.61 7.64
N GLY A 23 -17.38 -34.38 6.56
CA GLY A 23 -18.75 -34.88 6.35
C GLY A 23 -19.47 -34.00 5.31
N GLY A 24 -20.04 -34.47 4.19
CA GLY A 24 -20.32 -35.82 3.71
C GLY A 24 -21.76 -35.88 3.17
N GLY A 25 -21.90 -36.08 1.85
CA GLY A 25 -23.11 -36.60 1.14
C GLY A 25 -24.29 -35.63 0.95
N SER A 26 -25.23 -35.80 0.01
CA SER A 26 -25.39 -36.68 -1.17
C SER A 26 -26.67 -36.27 -1.91
N ALA A 27 -26.64 -36.37 -3.24
CA ALA A 27 -27.66 -36.86 -4.19
C ALA A 27 -29.04 -36.17 -4.40
N ASP A 28 -29.31 -35.97 -5.72
CA ASP A 28 -30.56 -36.21 -6.50
C ASP A 28 -31.81 -35.36 -6.18
N SER A 29 -32.66 -34.91 -7.11
CA SER A 29 -33.06 -35.40 -8.43
C SER A 29 -33.93 -34.33 -9.15
N SER A 30 -33.90 -34.32 -10.49
CA SER A 30 -34.93 -33.72 -11.38
C SER A 30 -36.12 -34.71 -11.55
N PRO A 31 -37.32 -34.35 -12.06
CA PRO A 31 -37.50 -33.70 -13.37
C PRO A 31 -38.77 -32.83 -13.62
N ASP A 32 -38.74 -32.14 -14.77
CA ASP A 32 -39.80 -31.77 -15.73
C ASP A 32 -41.21 -31.34 -15.31
N THR A 33 -41.67 -30.24 -15.93
CA THR A 33 -42.96 -30.23 -16.65
C THR A 33 -43.01 -29.14 -17.74
N LYS A 34 -43.33 -29.60 -18.97
CA LYS A 34 -43.68 -28.80 -20.15
C LYS A 34 -45.07 -28.18 -20.01
N GLY A 35 -45.25 -26.99 -20.58
CA GLY A 35 -46.56 -26.39 -20.86
C GLY A 35 -46.51 -25.53 -22.12
N LEU A 36 -46.99 -26.09 -23.25
CA LEU A 36 -47.23 -25.43 -24.52
C LEU A 36 -48.60 -24.71 -24.48
N SER A 37 -48.70 -23.52 -25.07
CA SER A 37 -49.89 -23.10 -25.80
C SER A 37 -49.52 -22.10 -26.88
N ALA A 38 -50.12 -22.30 -28.04
CA ALA A 38 -49.81 -21.64 -29.31
C ALA A 38 -50.90 -20.63 -29.71
N ARG A 39 -50.51 -19.78 -30.66
CA ARG A 39 -51.28 -19.30 -31.82
C ARG A 39 -51.88 -17.89 -31.71
N ALA A 40 -51.30 -16.96 -32.49
CA ALA A 40 -52.00 -16.25 -33.57
C ALA A 40 -50.97 -15.55 -34.46
N ALA A 41 -51.10 -15.75 -35.77
CA ALA A 41 -50.33 -15.08 -36.79
C ALA A 41 -51.05 -13.77 -37.15
N ASP A 42 -50.32 -12.66 -37.15
CA ASP A 42 -50.67 -11.48 -37.92
C ASP A 42 -49.42 -10.98 -38.65
N ALA A 43 -49.57 -10.83 -39.96
CA ALA A 43 -48.53 -10.40 -40.87
C ALA A 43 -48.31 -8.89 -40.71
N GLN A 44 -47.12 -8.51 -40.22
CA GLN A 44 -46.66 -7.13 -40.23
C GLN A 44 -45.32 -7.08 -40.98
N THR A 45 -45.33 -6.33 -42.08
CA THR A 45 -44.20 -5.86 -42.88
C THR A 45 -42.91 -5.68 -42.06
N PRO A 46 -41.74 -6.16 -42.52
CA PRO A 46 -40.50 -5.92 -41.80
C PRO A 46 -40.15 -4.43 -41.89
N ALA A 47 -40.43 -3.71 -40.80
CA ALA A 47 -39.76 -2.45 -40.53
C ALA A 47 -38.26 -2.77 -40.42
N SER A 48 -37.47 -2.13 -41.27
CA SER A 48 -36.01 -2.12 -41.17
C SER A 48 -35.62 -1.80 -39.73
N SER A 49 -34.99 -2.76 -39.05
CA SER A 49 -34.38 -2.55 -37.74
C SER A 49 -33.54 -1.28 -37.77
N PRO A 50 -33.59 -0.42 -36.73
CA PRO A 50 -32.60 0.63 -36.61
C PRO A 50 -31.24 -0.04 -36.62
N ALA A 51 -30.37 0.41 -37.52
CA ALA A 51 -29.00 -0.06 -37.59
C ALA A 51 -28.41 0.01 -36.17
N ASP A 52 -28.02 -1.14 -35.62
CA ASP A 52 -27.26 -1.25 -34.39
C ASP A 52 -26.06 -0.32 -34.55
N THR A 53 -26.14 0.86 -33.92
CA THR A 53 -24.99 1.74 -33.84
C THR A 53 -24.00 0.99 -32.98
N PRO A 54 -22.81 0.60 -33.50
CA PRO A 54 -21.88 -0.22 -32.74
C PRO A 54 -21.57 0.53 -31.44
N THR A 55 -21.89 -0.08 -30.31
CA THR A 55 -21.52 0.44 -28.99
C THR A 55 -20.00 0.64 -29.03
N PRO A 56 -19.49 1.86 -28.81
CA PRO A 56 -18.06 2.09 -28.90
C PRO A 56 -17.35 1.20 -27.89
N THR A 57 -16.41 0.40 -28.38
CA THR A 57 -15.58 -0.46 -27.53
C THR A 57 -14.86 0.43 -26.52
N PRO A 58 -14.98 0.15 -25.20
CA PRO A 58 -14.31 0.95 -24.20
C PRO A 58 -12.81 0.95 -24.49
N THR A 59 -12.22 2.14 -24.51
CA THR A 59 -10.79 2.35 -24.80
C THR A 59 -10.09 2.82 -23.54
N LEU A 60 -8.91 2.28 -23.25
CA LEU A 60 -8.10 2.66 -22.10
C LEU A 60 -7.67 4.13 -22.21
N SER A 61 -7.71 4.84 -21.09
CA SER A 61 -7.00 6.11 -20.95
C SER A 61 -5.48 5.90 -21.00
N ALA A 62 -4.70 6.98 -21.17
CA ALA A 62 -3.24 6.90 -21.09
C ALA A 62 -2.73 6.32 -19.76
N ASN A 63 -3.35 6.72 -18.64
CA ASN A 63 -2.99 6.20 -17.31
C ASN A 63 -3.34 4.71 -17.17
N GLN A 64 -4.51 4.30 -17.66
CA GLN A 64 -4.94 2.90 -17.61
C GLN A 64 -4.05 2.02 -18.50
N ALA A 65 -3.71 2.47 -19.70
CA ALA A 65 -2.82 1.75 -20.61
C ALA A 65 -1.41 1.58 -20.02
N ALA A 66 -0.82 2.64 -19.46
CA ALA A 66 0.48 2.58 -18.81
C ALA A 66 0.48 1.64 -17.59
N PHE A 67 -0.60 1.65 -16.81
CA PHE A 67 -0.78 0.74 -15.69
C PHE A 67 -0.89 -0.73 -16.14
N GLU A 68 -1.72 -1.02 -17.14
CA GLU A 68 -1.90 -2.40 -17.64
C GLU A 68 -0.64 -2.95 -18.27
N GLU A 69 0.18 -2.12 -18.92
CA GLU A 69 1.45 -2.52 -19.51
C GLU A 69 2.41 -3.21 -18.50
N PHE A 70 2.33 -2.83 -17.22
CA PHE A 70 3.17 -3.42 -16.17
C PHE A 70 2.47 -4.57 -15.42
N LEU A 71 1.17 -4.47 -15.19
CA LEU A 71 0.47 -5.40 -14.30
C LEU A 71 -0.22 -6.56 -15.02
N LEU A 72 -0.71 -6.37 -16.25
CA LEU A 72 -1.59 -7.35 -16.88
C LEU A 72 -0.84 -8.63 -17.28
N SER A 73 -1.36 -9.79 -16.86
CA SER A 73 -0.89 -11.12 -17.27
C SER A 73 -1.10 -11.33 -18.78
N PRO A 74 -0.21 -12.03 -19.52
CA PRO A 74 0.98 -12.77 -19.09
C PRO A 74 2.22 -11.90 -18.87
N GLY A 75 2.06 -10.57 -18.80
CA GLY A 75 3.15 -9.65 -18.46
C GLY A 75 3.84 -10.04 -17.16
N SER A 76 5.11 -9.66 -17.06
CA SER A 76 6.00 -10.14 -16.00
C SER A 76 5.75 -9.56 -14.61
N GLY A 77 4.74 -8.71 -14.45
CA GLY A 77 4.34 -8.10 -13.17
C GLY A 77 5.02 -6.76 -12.87
N SER A 78 4.43 -6.07 -11.90
CA SER A 78 4.86 -4.77 -11.39
C SER A 78 5.63 -4.93 -10.09
N TYR A 79 6.95 -4.75 -10.14
CA TYR A 79 7.86 -4.92 -9.01
C TYR A 79 8.02 -3.63 -8.20
N LEU A 80 8.16 -3.77 -6.88
CA LEU A 80 8.57 -2.70 -5.98
C LEU A 80 9.81 -3.13 -5.22
N LEU A 81 10.82 -2.24 -5.20
CA LEU A 81 11.99 -2.41 -4.36
C LEU A 81 11.73 -1.81 -2.99
N HIS A 82 12.21 -2.47 -1.95
CA HIS A 82 12.16 -2.02 -0.58
C HIS A 82 13.55 -2.13 0.03
N TRP A 83 13.91 -1.13 0.84
CA TRP A 83 15.22 -1.12 1.45
C TRP A 83 15.25 -0.41 2.78
N THR A 84 16.25 -0.77 3.57
CA THR A 84 16.64 -0.05 4.76
C THR A 84 18.12 0.31 4.79
N LEU A 85 18.75 0.31 3.62
CA LEU A 85 20.17 0.49 3.39
C LEU A 85 20.72 1.81 3.94
N SER A 86 21.98 1.77 4.34
CA SER A 86 22.81 2.94 4.66
C SER A 86 23.14 3.69 3.39
N TYR A 87 22.99 5.02 3.44
CA TYR A 87 23.29 5.93 2.33
C TYR A 87 24.75 5.84 1.86
N THR A 88 25.70 5.62 2.78
CA THR A 88 27.12 5.43 2.44
C THR A 88 27.73 4.26 3.20
N GLY A 89 28.87 3.78 2.70
CA GLY A 89 29.67 2.75 3.37
C GLY A 89 29.10 1.34 3.26
N LEU A 90 29.66 0.44 4.07
CA LEU A 90 29.24 -0.96 4.13
C LEU A 90 27.88 -1.09 4.81
N GLN A 91 27.12 -2.11 4.39
CA GLN A 91 25.82 -2.41 4.95
C GLN A 91 25.99 -3.28 6.20
N SER A 92 25.27 -2.94 7.27
CA SER A 92 25.18 -3.81 8.44
C SER A 92 24.21 -4.97 8.18
N SER A 93 24.31 -6.07 8.92
CA SER A 93 23.36 -7.18 8.82
C SER A 93 21.92 -6.83 9.28
N LEU A 94 21.73 -5.65 9.89
CA LEU A 94 20.44 -5.20 10.40
C LEU A 94 19.57 -4.51 9.34
N VAL A 95 20.18 -4.03 8.25
CA VAL A 95 19.42 -3.48 7.12
C VAL A 95 18.89 -4.60 6.23
N THR A 96 18.01 -4.24 5.32
CA THR A 96 17.26 -5.13 4.44
C THR A 96 17.24 -4.54 3.05
N ALA A 97 17.23 -5.41 2.04
CA ALA A 97 16.91 -5.08 0.67
C ALA A 97 16.08 -6.24 0.13
N TYR A 98 14.84 -5.97 -0.24
CA TYR A 98 13.92 -6.97 -0.74
C TYR A 98 13.02 -6.35 -1.79
N SER A 99 12.27 -7.18 -2.50
CA SER A 99 11.22 -6.71 -3.38
C SER A 99 10.02 -7.63 -3.31
N ASP A 100 8.95 -7.13 -3.91
CA ASP A 100 7.74 -7.88 -4.16
C ASP A 100 7.19 -7.49 -5.54
N PHE A 101 6.19 -8.22 -6.00
CA PHE A 101 5.50 -7.89 -7.23
C PHE A 101 4.02 -8.23 -7.15
N THR A 102 3.27 -7.72 -8.13
CA THR A 102 1.88 -8.09 -8.34
C THR A 102 1.58 -8.16 -9.83
N THR A 103 0.64 -9.02 -10.19
CA THR A 103 0.07 -9.13 -11.54
C THR A 103 -1.44 -9.01 -11.44
N LEU A 104 -2.06 -8.56 -12.51
CA LEU A 104 -3.50 -8.48 -12.66
C LEU A 104 -3.94 -9.51 -13.71
N PRO A 105 -4.91 -10.38 -13.42
CA PRO A 105 -5.27 -11.46 -14.34
C PRO A 105 -5.99 -10.96 -15.59
N LEU A 106 -6.81 -9.90 -15.46
CA LEU A 106 -7.64 -9.35 -16.52
C LEU A 106 -7.68 -7.82 -16.44
N SER A 107 -8.10 -7.17 -17.52
CA SER A 107 -8.31 -5.72 -17.57
C SER A 107 -9.56 -5.33 -16.77
N PRO A 108 -9.47 -4.37 -15.83
CA PRO A 108 -10.64 -3.82 -15.15
C PRO A 108 -11.62 -3.10 -16.08
N LEU A 109 -11.16 -2.61 -17.24
CA LEU A 109 -12.00 -1.90 -18.21
C LEU A 109 -13.10 -2.82 -18.77
N THR A 110 -12.77 -4.07 -19.04
CA THR A 110 -13.67 -5.04 -19.68
C THR A 110 -14.21 -6.10 -18.73
N ASN A 111 -13.57 -6.32 -17.58
CA ASN A 111 -13.94 -7.38 -16.63
C ASN A 111 -14.39 -6.85 -15.26
N GLY A 112 -14.52 -5.52 -15.11
CA GLY A 112 -14.83 -4.90 -13.82
C GLY A 112 -13.70 -5.04 -12.80
N PRO A 113 -13.92 -4.66 -11.53
CA PRO A 113 -12.86 -4.66 -10.51
C PRO A 113 -12.14 -6.02 -10.38
N GLN A 114 -10.82 -5.98 -10.41
CA GLN A 114 -9.96 -7.17 -10.37
C GLN A 114 -9.17 -7.23 -9.08
N THR A 115 -9.07 -8.41 -8.49
CA THR A 115 -8.27 -8.61 -7.27
C THR A 115 -6.91 -9.19 -7.62
N SER A 116 -5.85 -8.69 -7.00
CA SER A 116 -4.50 -9.24 -7.09
C SER A 116 -3.88 -9.45 -5.72
N ALA A 117 -3.06 -10.48 -5.61
CA ALA A 117 -2.19 -10.69 -4.47
C ALA A 117 -0.84 -10.00 -4.72
N GLN A 118 -0.27 -9.42 -3.68
CA GLN A 118 1.15 -9.11 -3.64
C GLN A 118 1.91 -10.40 -3.34
N SER A 119 3.03 -10.61 -4.03
CA SER A 119 3.91 -11.75 -3.76
C SER A 119 4.46 -11.68 -2.34
N GLU A 120 4.91 -12.82 -1.82
CA GLU A 120 5.76 -12.79 -0.63
C GLU A 120 7.05 -11.99 -0.91
N PRO A 121 7.58 -11.28 0.10
CA PRO A 121 8.84 -10.57 -0.03
C PRO A 121 9.98 -11.52 -0.40
N PHE A 122 10.79 -11.15 -1.38
CA PHE A 122 12.01 -11.89 -1.72
C PHE A 122 13.24 -11.02 -1.54
N ASN A 123 14.30 -11.61 -0.99
CA ASN A 123 15.56 -10.93 -0.78
C ASN A 123 16.21 -10.61 -2.12
N ILE A 124 16.68 -9.38 -2.30
CA ILE A 124 17.45 -8.97 -3.48
C ILE A 124 18.93 -8.78 -3.18
N SER A 125 19.35 -9.15 -1.97
CA SER A 125 20.75 -9.21 -1.55
C SER A 125 21.13 -10.64 -1.18
N LYS A 126 22.44 -10.92 -1.18
CA LYS A 126 22.99 -12.22 -0.79
C LYS A 126 23.35 -12.28 0.69
N THR A 127 23.56 -11.14 1.34
CA THR A 127 24.12 -11.05 2.70
C THR A 127 23.18 -10.47 3.73
N LEU A 128 22.10 -9.79 3.33
CA LEU A 128 21.18 -9.17 4.28
C LEU A 128 20.05 -10.13 4.69
N ARG A 129 19.45 -9.85 5.85
CA ARG A 129 18.29 -10.61 6.34
C ARG A 129 17.00 -10.21 5.63
N ASN A 130 16.03 -11.13 5.63
CA ASN A 130 14.65 -10.79 5.30
C ASN A 130 14.04 -9.88 6.38
N PRO A 131 13.16 -8.94 5.98
CA PRO A 131 12.47 -8.08 6.93
C PRO A 131 11.40 -8.85 7.71
N THR A 132 11.15 -8.43 8.95
CA THR A 132 9.86 -8.69 9.61
C THR A 132 8.93 -7.53 9.26
N LEU A 133 7.91 -7.80 8.44
CA LEU A 133 6.96 -6.77 8.03
C LEU A 133 5.80 -6.68 9.01
N LEU A 134 5.49 -5.47 9.46
CA LEU A 134 4.35 -5.20 10.32
C LEU A 134 3.12 -4.86 9.46
N PRO A 135 1.92 -5.32 9.86
CA PRO A 135 0.71 -5.00 9.14
C PRO A 135 0.31 -3.54 9.33
N THR A 136 -0.49 -3.04 8.40
CA THR A 136 -1.19 -1.77 8.57
C THR A 136 -2.48 -2.01 9.33
N ARG A 137 -2.83 -1.12 10.26
CA ARG A 137 -4.09 -1.20 11.01
C ARG A 137 -4.88 0.08 10.84
N VAL A 138 -6.17 -0.04 10.58
CA VAL A 138 -7.05 1.11 10.29
C VAL A 138 -8.33 1.01 11.10
N LEU A 139 -8.70 2.08 11.78
CA LEU A 139 -10.01 2.22 12.41
C LEU A 139 -11.06 2.52 11.34
N LYS A 140 -12.02 1.63 11.16
CA LYS A 140 -13.11 1.76 10.18
C LYS A 140 -14.32 0.93 10.61
N GLY A 141 -15.53 1.49 10.47
CA GLY A 141 -16.76 0.82 10.89
C GLY A 141 -16.78 0.49 12.39
N GLY A 142 -16.21 1.36 13.22
CA GLY A 142 -16.15 1.20 14.68
C GLY A 142 -15.18 0.12 15.20
N LYS A 143 -14.36 -0.47 14.32
CA LYS A 143 -13.40 -1.53 14.67
C LYS A 143 -12.03 -1.29 14.02
N ILE A 144 -11.01 -1.95 14.54
CA ILE A 144 -9.67 -1.95 13.94
C ILE A 144 -9.60 -3.10 12.92
N LEU A 145 -9.43 -2.74 11.66
CA LEU A 145 -9.14 -3.65 10.57
C LEU A 145 -7.62 -3.83 10.45
N VAL A 146 -7.19 -5.07 10.21
CA VAL A 146 -5.80 -5.40 9.89
C VAL A 146 -5.68 -5.60 8.39
N VAL A 147 -4.71 -4.92 7.80
CA VAL A 147 -4.27 -5.13 6.42
C VAL A 147 -2.93 -5.86 6.50
N PRO A 148 -2.89 -7.14 6.07
CA PRO A 148 -1.72 -7.98 6.28
C PRO A 148 -0.54 -7.46 5.46
N SER A 149 0.66 -7.58 6.03
CA SER A 149 1.91 -7.21 5.35
C SER A 149 2.40 -8.28 4.36
N ASN A 150 2.05 -9.54 4.61
CA ASN A 150 2.30 -10.67 3.72
C ASN A 150 0.98 -11.14 3.11
N GLY A 151 0.99 -11.51 1.84
CA GLY A 151 -0.23 -11.85 1.10
C GLY A 151 -1.25 -10.71 1.03
N LEU A 152 -0.79 -9.45 0.99
CA LEU A 152 -1.65 -8.28 0.80
C LEU A 152 -2.51 -8.46 -0.45
N MET A 153 -3.82 -8.35 -0.28
CA MET A 153 -4.78 -8.38 -1.38
C MET A 153 -5.19 -6.95 -1.73
N ASN A 154 -5.09 -6.60 -3.01
CA ASN A 154 -5.57 -5.34 -3.54
C ASN A 154 -6.70 -5.59 -4.53
N ARG A 155 -7.74 -4.76 -4.51
CA ARG A 155 -8.73 -4.70 -5.57
C ARG A 155 -8.49 -3.45 -6.41
N THR A 156 -8.34 -3.65 -7.70
CA THR A 156 -8.08 -2.62 -8.70
C THR A 156 -9.34 -2.35 -9.50
N SER A 157 -9.70 -1.08 -9.65
CA SER A 157 -10.78 -0.61 -10.53
C SER A 157 -10.37 0.67 -11.25
N TYR A 158 -11.13 1.03 -12.28
CA TYR A 158 -10.96 2.31 -12.97
C TYR A 158 -12.02 3.32 -12.54
N VAL A 159 -11.57 4.55 -12.31
CA VAL A 159 -12.42 5.69 -11.96
C VAL A 159 -12.05 6.85 -12.86
N GLY A 160 -12.96 7.18 -13.79
CA GLY A 160 -12.64 8.11 -14.87
C GLY A 160 -11.43 7.61 -15.66
N ASN A 161 -10.40 8.44 -15.75
CA ASN A 161 -9.15 8.11 -16.44
C ASN A 161 -8.11 7.43 -15.54
N ASP A 162 -8.36 7.30 -14.24
CA ASP A 162 -7.35 6.91 -13.25
C ASP A 162 -7.60 5.51 -12.68
N VAL A 163 -6.65 5.04 -11.87
CA VAL A 163 -6.67 3.70 -11.28
C VAL A 163 -6.92 3.79 -9.78
N GLN A 164 -8.04 3.23 -9.32
CA GLN A 164 -8.30 3.06 -7.89
C GLN A 164 -7.71 1.73 -7.42
N ILE A 165 -7.00 1.78 -6.28
CA ILE A 165 -6.48 0.61 -5.59
C ILE A 165 -7.04 0.58 -4.17
N ASP A 166 -7.84 -0.45 -3.89
CA ASP A 166 -8.38 -0.77 -2.57
C ASP A 166 -7.48 -1.80 -1.88
N ALA A 167 -6.92 -1.46 -0.72
CA ALA A 167 -6.25 -2.43 0.13
C ALA A 167 -7.30 -3.15 0.98
N LEU A 168 -7.32 -4.48 0.91
CA LEU A 168 -8.30 -5.32 1.60
C LEU A 168 -7.78 -5.73 2.99
N ALA A 169 -8.70 -5.88 3.94
CA ALA A 169 -8.41 -6.41 5.27
C ALA A 169 -8.08 -7.92 5.19
N GLU A 170 -7.74 -8.52 6.34
CA GLU A 170 -7.44 -9.96 6.45
C GLU A 170 -8.55 -10.89 5.92
N ASP A 171 -9.81 -10.43 5.93
CA ASP A 171 -10.95 -11.15 5.35
C ASP A 171 -10.98 -11.13 3.81
N LYS A 172 -10.02 -10.45 3.17
CA LYS A 172 -9.83 -10.32 1.72
C LYS A 172 -11.04 -9.77 0.97
N THR A 173 -11.96 -9.10 1.67
CA THR A 173 -13.22 -8.61 1.09
C THR A 173 -13.55 -7.20 1.57
N THR A 174 -13.30 -6.88 2.84
CA THR A 174 -13.51 -5.55 3.39
C THR A 174 -12.41 -4.61 2.93
N VAL A 175 -12.78 -3.51 2.28
CA VAL A 175 -11.84 -2.43 1.95
C VAL A 175 -11.44 -1.70 3.21
N ALA A 176 -10.16 -1.79 3.59
CA ALA A 176 -9.62 -1.06 4.73
C ALA A 176 -9.34 0.41 4.36
N TYR A 177 -8.66 0.64 3.24
CA TYR A 177 -8.39 1.98 2.70
C TYR A 177 -8.19 1.93 1.19
N SER A 178 -8.30 3.08 0.55
CA SER A 178 -8.22 3.22 -0.91
C SER A 178 -7.28 4.35 -1.31
N ALA A 179 -6.71 4.26 -2.51
CA ALA A 179 -5.96 5.34 -3.12
C ALA A 179 -6.26 5.42 -4.62
N ILE A 180 -6.25 6.62 -5.17
CA ILE A 180 -6.24 6.88 -6.62
C ILE A 180 -4.80 7.01 -7.08
N ARG A 181 -4.48 6.35 -8.19
CA ARG A 181 -3.20 6.48 -8.91
C ARG A 181 -3.43 7.17 -10.23
N SER A 182 -2.66 8.23 -10.48
CA SER A 182 -2.78 9.09 -11.64
C SER A 182 -1.41 9.59 -12.11
N ASN A 183 -1.39 10.36 -13.19
CA ASN A 183 -0.18 10.95 -13.77
C ASN A 183 0.92 9.91 -14.07
N TYR A 184 0.54 8.84 -14.75
CA TYR A 184 1.46 7.77 -15.07
C TYR A 184 2.45 8.18 -16.16
N GLU A 185 3.73 7.93 -15.90
CA GLU A 185 4.86 8.17 -16.80
C GLU A 185 5.68 6.90 -16.91
N THR A 186 5.79 6.34 -18.12
CA THR A 186 6.65 5.18 -18.41
C THR A 186 7.98 5.67 -18.97
N VAL A 187 9.09 5.24 -18.37
CA VAL A 187 10.44 5.68 -18.74
C VAL A 187 11.35 4.47 -18.97
N SER A 188 11.98 4.44 -20.14
CA SER A 188 12.95 3.41 -20.51
C SER A 188 14.25 3.55 -19.73
N LEU A 189 14.81 2.42 -19.32
CA LEU A 189 16.13 2.31 -18.71
C LEU A 189 17.07 1.65 -19.71
N THR A 190 18.08 2.39 -20.15
CA THR A 190 19.05 1.95 -21.16
C THR A 190 20.46 2.29 -20.73
N GLY A 191 21.46 1.61 -21.29
CA GLY A 191 22.85 1.84 -20.94
C GLY A 191 23.22 1.15 -19.63
N THR A 192 24.04 1.80 -18.81
CA THR A 192 24.51 1.28 -17.53
C THR A 192 23.74 1.88 -16.36
N MET A 193 23.85 1.29 -15.17
CA MET A 193 23.26 1.83 -13.94
C MET A 193 23.74 3.26 -13.63
N ALA A 194 24.89 3.69 -14.15
CA ALA A 194 25.39 5.06 -14.03
C ALA A 194 24.57 6.09 -14.85
N THR A 195 23.87 5.67 -15.91
CA THR A 195 23.06 6.55 -16.77
C THR A 195 21.59 6.60 -16.37
N THR A 196 21.27 6.10 -15.18
CA THR A 196 19.92 6.06 -14.62
C THR A 196 19.29 7.46 -14.52
N PRO A 197 18.03 7.66 -14.97
CA PRO A 197 17.31 8.92 -14.80
C PRO A 197 17.29 9.40 -13.35
N ALA A 198 17.44 10.71 -13.16
CA ALA A 198 17.65 11.30 -11.85
C ALA A 198 16.48 11.06 -10.87
N ASP A 199 15.24 11.03 -11.34
CA ASP A 199 14.07 10.75 -10.49
C ASP A 199 14.07 9.29 -10.01
N PHE A 200 14.41 8.33 -10.89
CA PHE A 200 14.57 6.93 -10.51
C PHE A 200 15.72 6.72 -9.51
N ALA A 201 16.88 7.33 -9.77
CA ALA A 201 18.04 7.26 -8.89
C ALA A 201 17.73 7.88 -7.51
N ARG A 202 17.05 9.03 -7.46
CA ARG A 202 16.62 9.68 -6.21
C ARG A 202 15.55 8.88 -5.47
N PHE A 203 14.60 8.28 -6.19
CA PHE A 203 13.62 7.41 -5.54
C PHE A 203 14.28 6.24 -4.82
N HIS A 204 15.35 5.70 -5.40
CA HIS A 204 16.15 4.59 -4.88
C HIS A 204 17.51 5.06 -4.33
N ASP A 205 17.56 6.22 -3.69
CA ASP A 205 18.81 6.94 -3.37
C ASP A 205 19.89 6.08 -2.69
N PRO A 206 19.60 5.24 -1.67
CA PRO A 206 20.63 4.38 -1.08
C PRO A 206 21.21 3.31 -2.01
N LEU A 207 20.50 2.92 -3.09
CA LEU A 207 21.01 1.95 -4.07
C LEU A 207 22.00 2.63 -5.02
N PHE A 208 21.64 3.80 -5.54
CA PHE A 208 22.43 4.51 -6.55
C PHE A 208 23.50 5.45 -5.95
N GLY A 209 23.29 5.95 -4.74
CA GLY A 209 24.23 6.80 -4.00
C GLY A 209 25.37 6.04 -3.33
N ASN A 210 25.25 4.72 -3.18
CA ASN A 210 26.24 3.89 -2.48
C ASN A 210 26.94 2.89 -3.41
N SER A 211 28.18 3.18 -3.78
CA SER A 211 28.99 2.31 -4.64
C SER A 211 29.33 0.92 -4.05
N LYS A 212 29.08 0.72 -2.74
CA LYS A 212 29.17 -0.59 -2.07
C LYS A 212 27.89 -1.43 -2.20
N VAL A 213 26.78 -0.82 -2.59
CA VAL A 213 25.48 -1.49 -2.75
C VAL A 213 25.26 -1.95 -4.18
N LEU A 214 25.55 -1.08 -5.16
CA LEU A 214 25.23 -1.33 -6.57
C LEU A 214 26.48 -1.20 -7.46
N ASP A 215 26.57 -2.02 -8.49
CA ASP A 215 27.51 -1.85 -9.58
C ASP A 215 26.99 -0.85 -10.62
N ALA A 216 27.53 0.37 -10.59
CA ALA A 216 27.19 1.42 -11.55
C ALA A 216 27.56 1.07 -13.01
N THR A 217 28.46 0.11 -13.23
CA THR A 217 28.90 -0.31 -14.56
C THR A 217 28.01 -1.39 -15.19
N ALA A 218 27.16 -2.03 -14.38
CA ALA A 218 26.26 -3.08 -14.87
C ALA A 218 25.25 -2.51 -15.87
N PRO A 219 24.95 -3.24 -16.97
CA PRO A 219 23.99 -2.79 -17.97
C PRO A 219 22.54 -3.06 -17.53
N TYR A 220 21.62 -2.24 -18.03
CA TYR A 220 20.21 -2.58 -18.08
C TYR A 220 19.94 -3.60 -19.18
N ALA A 221 19.08 -4.58 -18.89
CA ALA A 221 18.57 -5.51 -19.88
C ALA A 221 17.67 -4.81 -20.91
N ALA A 222 17.56 -5.39 -22.10
CA ALA A 222 16.67 -4.87 -23.14
C ALA A 222 15.21 -4.80 -22.64
N GLY A 223 14.53 -3.69 -22.95
CA GLY A 223 13.16 -3.46 -22.51
C GLY A 223 13.00 -3.12 -21.02
N ALA A 224 14.09 -2.90 -20.27
CA ALA A 224 14.03 -2.37 -18.92
C ALA A 224 13.35 -0.99 -18.91
N LYS A 225 12.39 -0.81 -18.01
CA LYS A 225 11.67 0.44 -17.81
C LYS A 225 11.07 0.51 -16.41
N TYR A 226 10.79 1.71 -15.96
CA TYR A 226 10.00 1.97 -14.77
C TYR A 226 8.76 2.77 -15.12
N ILE A 227 7.80 2.71 -14.22
CA ILE A 227 6.61 3.54 -14.25
C ILE A 227 6.57 4.40 -12.99
N LYS A 228 6.30 5.67 -13.18
CA LYS A 228 6.19 6.68 -12.12
C LYS A 228 4.77 7.23 -12.11
N PHE A 229 4.23 7.48 -10.92
CA PHE A 229 2.86 7.94 -10.78
C PHE A 229 2.64 8.65 -9.44
N THR A 230 1.56 9.42 -9.35
CA THR A 230 1.10 10.02 -8.09
C THR A 230 0.09 9.10 -7.42
N LYS A 231 0.19 8.95 -6.09
CA LYS A 231 -0.85 8.32 -5.28
C LYS A 231 -1.56 9.37 -4.44
N THR A 232 -2.88 9.35 -4.45
CA THR A 232 -3.71 10.23 -3.63
C THR A 232 -4.64 9.38 -2.76
N ASN A 233 -4.66 9.64 -1.46
CA ASN A 233 -5.54 8.96 -0.53
C ASN A 233 -7.02 9.20 -0.88
N LEU A 234 -7.84 8.15 -0.90
CA LEU A 234 -9.28 8.24 -1.17
C LEU A 234 -10.06 7.94 0.11
N GLY A 235 -10.76 8.96 0.61
CA GLY A 235 -11.43 8.99 1.90
C GLY A 235 -10.47 9.17 3.08
N ASP A 236 -10.96 9.73 4.18
CA ASP A 236 -10.17 9.85 5.42
C ASP A 236 -9.70 8.47 5.90
N ARG A 237 -8.39 8.32 6.14
CA ARG A 237 -7.76 7.10 6.61
C ARG A 237 -7.25 7.28 8.04
N TYR A 238 -7.84 6.54 8.97
CA TYR A 238 -7.50 6.56 10.40
C TYR A 238 -6.59 5.37 10.74
N ASN A 239 -5.29 5.53 10.60
CA ASN A 239 -4.34 4.50 11.00
C ASN A 239 -4.35 4.33 12.53
N ALA A 240 -4.47 3.09 13.00
CA ALA A 240 -4.35 2.74 14.42
C ALA A 240 -2.91 2.33 14.75
N GLY A 241 -2.38 2.81 15.87
CA GLY A 241 -1.02 2.56 16.33
C GLY A 241 -0.96 2.03 17.74
N ASP A 242 0.14 1.32 18.02
CA ASP A 242 0.48 0.88 19.38
C ASP A 242 1.06 2.04 20.20
N CYS A 243 0.61 2.16 21.44
CA CYS A 243 1.16 3.13 22.37
C CYS A 243 2.31 2.58 23.24
N GLN A 244 2.32 1.26 23.45
CA GLN A 244 3.30 0.54 24.26
C GLN A 244 4.12 -0.42 23.38
N ALA A 245 3.82 -1.72 23.43
CA ALA A 245 4.48 -2.75 22.66
C ALA A 245 3.89 -2.83 21.25
N ALA A 246 4.75 -3.08 20.27
CA ALA A 246 4.32 -3.35 18.90
C ALA A 246 3.51 -4.64 18.85
N THR A 247 2.33 -4.58 18.23
CA THR A 247 1.46 -5.72 18.00
C THR A 247 1.22 -5.89 16.49
N THR A 248 0.77 -7.09 16.09
CA THR A 248 0.52 -7.43 14.68
C THR A 248 -0.95 -7.73 14.39
N THR A 249 -1.84 -7.58 15.38
CA THR A 249 -3.26 -7.93 15.23
C THR A 249 -4.12 -6.69 15.42
N ALA A 250 -5.45 -6.86 15.36
CA ALA A 250 -6.41 -5.80 15.69
C ALA A 250 -6.32 -5.35 17.16
N ASN A 251 -5.70 -6.16 18.03
CA ASN A 251 -5.50 -5.85 19.45
C ASN A 251 -4.31 -4.92 19.66
N VAL A 252 -4.46 -3.66 19.25
CA VAL A 252 -3.44 -2.62 19.45
C VAL A 252 -3.27 -2.30 20.94
N SER A 253 -2.06 -1.92 21.37
CA SER A 253 -1.82 -1.54 22.76
C SER A 253 -2.35 -0.13 23.07
N PRO A 254 -3.19 0.04 24.10
CA PRO A 254 -3.75 1.35 24.45
C PRO A 254 -2.72 2.30 25.06
N CYS A 255 -2.95 3.59 24.89
CA CYS A 255 -2.21 4.66 25.57
C CYS A 255 -2.64 4.81 27.03
N ARG A 256 -3.94 4.59 27.28
CA ARG A 256 -4.57 4.64 28.60
C ARG A 256 -5.66 3.57 28.67
N ILE A 257 -5.76 2.92 29.83
CA ILE A 257 -6.73 1.86 30.10
C ILE A 257 -7.79 2.40 31.07
N GLY A 258 -9.06 2.04 30.85
CA GLY A 258 -10.16 2.37 31.78
C GLY A 258 -10.42 3.86 31.90
N THR A 259 -10.37 4.59 30.79
CA THR A 259 -10.57 6.05 30.76
C THR A 259 -11.21 6.48 29.44
N THR A 260 -11.71 7.71 29.40
CA THR A 260 -12.33 8.30 28.22
C THR A 260 -11.33 9.16 27.43
N LEU A 261 -11.64 9.38 26.15
CA LEU A 261 -10.89 10.29 25.30
C LEU A 261 -10.85 11.69 25.91
N LEU A 262 -11.99 12.21 26.35
CA LEU A 262 -12.08 13.57 26.88
C LEU A 262 -11.23 13.75 28.15
N ALA A 263 -11.28 12.79 29.08
CA ALA A 263 -10.46 12.83 30.29
C ALA A 263 -8.96 12.78 29.94
N THR A 264 -8.59 11.89 29.02
CA THR A 264 -7.20 11.75 28.55
C THR A 264 -6.69 13.04 27.94
N MET A 265 -7.43 13.61 26.99
CA MET A 265 -7.01 14.83 26.29
C MET A 265 -7.05 16.07 27.19
N THR A 266 -7.94 16.12 28.19
CA THR A 266 -7.95 17.19 29.21
C THR A 266 -6.67 17.15 30.06
N SER A 267 -6.23 15.95 30.45
CA SER A 267 -4.97 15.77 31.22
C SER A 267 -3.70 15.95 30.38
N GLY A 268 -3.83 15.83 29.06
CA GLY A 268 -2.72 15.83 28.12
C GLY A 268 -2.17 14.41 27.86
N GLN A 269 -1.90 14.11 26.59
CA GLN A 269 -1.34 12.84 26.15
C GLN A 269 -0.04 13.06 25.38
N ARG A 270 1.06 12.61 25.96
CA ARG A 270 2.37 12.61 25.30
C ARG A 270 2.45 11.52 24.24
N SER A 271 2.80 11.91 23.03
CA SER A 271 3.06 10.98 21.92
C SER A 271 4.52 10.54 21.93
N ASN A 272 4.72 9.23 21.89
CA ASN A 272 6.06 8.62 21.86
C ASN A 272 6.76 8.75 20.51
N SER A 273 6.05 9.18 19.47
CA SER A 273 6.55 9.19 18.08
C SER A 273 6.99 10.57 17.59
N ASP A 274 6.45 11.64 18.15
CA ASP A 274 6.84 13.04 17.87
C ASP A 274 7.26 13.81 19.13
N GLY A 275 7.12 13.21 20.32
CA GLY A 275 7.57 13.80 21.60
C GLY A 275 6.66 14.90 22.14
N VAL A 276 5.59 15.26 21.41
CA VAL A 276 4.64 16.34 21.74
C VAL A 276 3.62 15.84 22.76
N THR A 277 3.30 16.68 23.75
CA THR A 277 2.13 16.49 24.61
C THR A 277 0.96 17.23 24.01
N TYR A 278 -0.07 16.48 23.63
CA TYR A 278 -1.28 17.02 23.05
C TYR A 278 -2.37 17.16 24.10
N TYR A 279 -3.01 18.31 24.14
CA TYR A 279 -4.14 18.63 24.99
C TYR A 279 -5.42 18.76 24.18
N LEU A 280 -6.56 18.79 24.87
CA LEU A 280 -7.88 18.92 24.26
C LEU A 280 -7.95 20.12 23.28
N ALA A 281 -7.35 21.25 23.65
CA ALA A 281 -7.35 22.48 22.85
C ALA A 281 -6.49 22.41 21.57
N ASP A 282 -5.57 21.47 21.46
CA ASP A 282 -4.67 21.34 20.29
C ASP A 282 -5.36 20.67 19.09
N GLY A 283 -6.65 20.33 19.22
CA GLY A 283 -7.40 19.55 18.25
C GLY A 283 -8.90 19.64 18.45
N THR A 284 -9.61 18.80 17.72
CA THR A 284 -11.07 18.74 17.72
C THR A 284 -11.54 17.32 17.98
N VAL A 285 -12.56 17.17 18.83
CA VAL A 285 -13.23 15.88 19.04
C VAL A 285 -14.36 15.75 18.05
N ARG A 286 -14.43 14.59 17.38
CA ARG A 286 -15.50 14.23 16.44
C ARG A 286 -15.84 12.75 16.58
N THR A 287 -17.01 12.36 16.10
CA THR A 287 -17.40 10.96 16.02
C THR A 287 -17.23 10.45 14.58
N VAL A 288 -16.56 9.31 14.43
CA VAL A 288 -16.34 8.65 13.14
C VAL A 288 -16.74 7.18 13.32
N ASP A 289 -17.70 6.71 12.52
CA ASP A 289 -18.21 5.34 12.60
C ASP A 289 -18.57 4.89 14.03
N GLY A 290 -19.18 5.80 14.81
CA GLY A 290 -19.57 5.54 16.20
C GLY A 290 -18.44 5.64 17.24
N VAL A 291 -17.21 5.95 16.83
CA VAL A 291 -16.04 6.09 17.72
C VAL A 291 -15.69 7.55 17.91
N GLN A 292 -15.50 7.99 19.16
CA GLN A 292 -14.97 9.33 19.43
C GLN A 292 -13.48 9.38 19.10
N ILE A 293 -13.11 10.38 18.31
CA ILE A 293 -11.75 10.63 17.84
C ILE A 293 -11.41 12.09 18.08
N TRP A 294 -10.28 12.34 18.74
CA TRP A 294 -9.64 13.63 18.79
C TRP A 294 -8.63 13.72 17.65
N VAL A 295 -8.67 14.81 16.88
CA VAL A 295 -7.76 15.06 15.75
C VAL A 295 -7.01 16.35 16.00
N ALA A 296 -5.68 16.30 15.92
CA ALA A 296 -4.84 17.48 16.05
C ALA A 296 -5.14 18.51 14.96
N ASN A 297 -5.09 19.80 15.32
CA ASN A 297 -5.26 20.91 14.38
C ASN A 297 -4.02 21.09 13.48
N ALA A 298 -2.83 20.85 14.03
CA ALA A 298 -1.58 20.92 13.30
C ALA A 298 -1.17 19.54 12.75
N PRO A 299 -0.58 19.49 11.54
CA PRO A 299 0.01 18.27 11.03
C PRO A 299 1.19 17.84 11.91
N ARG A 300 1.47 16.54 11.89
CA ARG A 300 2.64 15.96 12.55
C ARG A 300 3.91 16.57 11.96
N PRO A 301 4.93 16.87 12.79
CA PRO A 301 6.17 17.42 12.29
C PRO A 301 6.86 16.43 11.33
N LYS A 302 7.46 16.95 10.26
CA LYS A 302 8.15 16.13 9.25
C LYS A 302 9.29 15.30 9.84
N SER A 303 9.90 15.73 10.94
CA SER A 303 10.91 14.96 11.67
C SER A 303 10.37 13.66 12.27
N ALA A 304 9.06 13.57 12.50
CA ALA A 304 8.40 12.39 13.05
C ALA A 304 7.74 11.50 12.00
N THR A 305 7.49 12.01 10.78
CA THR A 305 6.91 11.21 9.69
C THR A 305 7.94 10.78 8.66
N LEU A 306 8.97 11.62 8.43
CA LEU A 306 9.99 11.43 7.39
C LEU A 306 9.36 11.06 6.03
N SER A 307 8.25 11.71 5.70
CA SER A 307 7.47 11.43 4.49
C SER A 307 6.89 12.71 3.90
N TYR A 308 6.64 12.69 2.59
CA TYR A 308 5.88 13.73 1.91
C TYR A 308 4.43 13.75 2.40
N THR A 309 3.86 12.60 2.77
CA THR A 309 2.48 12.49 3.26
C THR A 309 2.24 13.42 4.45
N GLU A 310 1.17 14.19 4.37
CA GLU A 310 0.67 14.97 5.51
C GLU A 310 -0.18 14.06 6.40
N GLU A 311 0.13 14.05 7.69
CA GLU A 311 -0.56 13.24 8.68
C GLU A 311 -0.91 14.08 9.89
N PHE A 312 -2.07 13.84 10.49
CA PHE A 312 -2.50 14.48 11.73
C PHE A 312 -2.45 13.44 12.86
N ARG A 313 -2.01 13.84 14.06
CA ARG A 313 -2.12 12.97 15.23
C ARG A 313 -3.59 12.76 15.56
N ILE A 314 -3.96 11.53 15.85
CA ILE A 314 -5.27 11.22 16.44
C ILE A 314 -5.14 10.44 17.76
N TYR A 315 -6.15 10.59 18.59
CA TYR A 315 -6.45 9.68 19.70
C TYR A 315 -7.92 9.27 19.61
N PHE A 316 -8.25 8.04 19.95
CA PHE A 316 -9.62 7.54 19.84
C PHE A 316 -9.98 6.61 20.99
N GLU A 317 -11.26 6.59 21.36
CA GLU A 317 -11.78 5.76 22.44
C GLU A 317 -12.47 4.51 21.89
N LEU A 318 -12.03 3.33 22.32
CA LEU A 318 -12.64 2.07 21.94
C LEU A 318 -12.64 1.11 23.13
N GLY A 319 -13.78 0.48 23.43
CA GLY A 319 -13.89 -0.49 24.52
C GLY A 319 -13.43 0.04 25.90
N GLY A 320 -13.65 1.33 26.19
CA GLY A 320 -13.25 1.96 27.46
C GLY A 320 -11.77 2.29 27.61
N ASN A 321 -11.00 2.25 26.51
CA ASN A 321 -9.58 2.58 26.47
C ASN A 321 -9.30 3.66 25.41
N VAL A 322 -8.19 4.38 25.56
CA VAL A 322 -7.75 5.39 24.60
C VAL A 322 -6.52 4.92 23.84
N TYR A 323 -6.59 5.02 22.52
CA TYR A 323 -5.57 4.59 21.57
C TYR A 323 -5.01 5.77 20.79
N THR A 324 -3.89 5.56 20.09
CA THR A 324 -3.28 6.57 19.22
C THR A 324 -3.31 6.12 17.77
N GLY A 325 -3.10 7.08 16.87
CA GLY A 325 -3.03 6.82 15.45
C GLY A 325 -2.52 8.01 14.66
N SER A 326 -2.68 7.91 13.35
CA SER A 326 -2.60 9.06 12.46
C SER A 326 -3.78 9.11 11.50
N LEU A 327 -4.23 10.32 11.20
CA LEU A 327 -5.19 10.60 10.14
C LEU A 327 -4.43 11.06 8.90
N ILE A 328 -4.69 10.42 7.78
CA ILE A 328 -4.41 10.95 6.44
C ILE A 328 -5.76 11.40 5.88
N LYS A 329 -5.87 12.66 5.50
CA LYS A 329 -7.13 13.22 4.98
C LYS A 329 -7.40 12.73 3.56
N ASP A 330 -8.67 12.73 3.18
CA ASP A 330 -9.04 12.56 1.77
C ASP A 330 -8.31 13.57 0.86
N GLY A 331 -7.95 13.13 -0.35
CA GLY A 331 -7.23 13.96 -1.32
C GLY A 331 -5.75 14.21 -1.00
N THR A 332 -5.22 13.69 0.11
CA THR A 332 -3.80 13.87 0.49
C THR A 332 -2.90 13.04 -0.42
N VAL A 333 -1.88 13.67 -1.01
CA VAL A 333 -0.83 12.97 -1.78
C VAL A 333 0.00 12.09 -0.84
N LEU A 334 0.13 10.81 -1.20
CA LEU A 334 0.93 9.84 -0.47
C LEU A 334 2.37 9.90 -0.99
N GLY A 335 3.32 10.15 -0.09
CA GLY A 335 4.74 10.13 -0.40
C GLY A 335 5.23 8.73 -0.74
N GLY A 336 6.07 8.62 -1.77
CA GLY A 336 6.66 7.35 -2.17
C GLY A 336 8.03 7.08 -1.56
N SER A 337 8.94 8.05 -1.59
CA SER A 337 10.31 7.91 -1.09
C SER A 337 10.93 9.27 -0.70
N TYR A 338 12.23 9.30 -0.42
CA TYR A 338 13.04 10.49 -0.19
C TYR A 338 14.49 10.25 -0.63
N TYR A 339 15.26 11.33 -0.79
CA TYR A 339 16.70 11.25 -1.05
C TYR A 339 17.49 12.26 -0.21
N VAL A 340 18.78 12.00 -0.01
CA VAL A 340 19.68 12.93 0.67
C VAL A 340 20.07 14.06 -0.26
N SER A 341 19.41 15.21 -0.13
CA SER A 341 19.64 16.39 -0.96
C SER A 341 20.67 17.36 -0.36
N ASN A 342 20.84 17.34 0.97
CA ASN A 342 21.75 18.22 1.69
C ASN A 342 22.47 17.47 2.84
N PRO A 343 23.52 16.68 2.55
CA PRO A 343 24.14 15.80 3.54
C PRO A 343 24.79 16.55 4.72
N SER A 344 25.10 17.84 4.57
CA SER A 344 25.73 18.66 5.62
C SER A 344 24.73 19.30 6.58
N ALA A 345 23.42 19.19 6.35
CA ALA A 345 22.42 19.82 7.21
C ALA A 345 22.44 19.24 8.64
N THR A 346 22.03 20.03 9.62
CA THR A 346 22.06 19.65 11.04
C THR A 346 20.91 18.72 11.42
N THR A 347 19.70 19.00 10.95
CA THR A 347 18.52 18.16 11.23
C THR A 347 18.31 17.13 10.12
N LEU A 348 17.71 15.99 10.46
CA LEU A 348 17.41 14.95 9.48
C LEU A 348 16.43 15.45 8.39
N VAL A 349 15.47 16.30 8.76
CA VAL A 349 14.50 16.84 7.79
C VAL A 349 15.21 17.71 6.76
N ASP A 350 16.14 18.56 7.20
CA ASP A 350 16.88 19.46 6.30
C ASP A 350 17.86 18.71 5.40
N ARG A 351 18.21 17.46 5.71
CA ARG A 351 19.04 16.59 4.86
C ARG A 351 18.26 15.96 3.71
N LEU A 352 16.94 15.86 3.83
CA LEU A 352 16.12 15.02 2.98
C LEU A 352 15.18 15.84 2.11
N THR A 353 15.03 15.42 0.86
CA THR A 353 13.94 15.86 0.00
C THR A 353 12.96 14.70 -0.16
N PHE A 354 11.70 14.91 0.24
CA PHE A 354 10.63 13.92 0.13
C PHE A 354 9.97 13.97 -1.25
N LEU A 355 9.69 12.79 -1.80
CA LEU A 355 9.21 12.62 -3.18
C LEU A 355 7.69 12.36 -3.20
N PRO A 356 6.90 13.16 -3.95
CA PRO A 356 5.43 13.05 -4.02
C PRO A 356 4.93 12.03 -5.06
N TYR A 357 5.79 11.11 -5.47
CA TYR A 357 5.50 10.11 -6.49
C TYR A 357 6.03 8.75 -6.05
N ASP A 358 5.45 7.71 -6.62
CA ASP A 358 5.86 6.32 -6.48
C ASP A 358 6.48 5.82 -7.78
N ILE A 359 7.29 4.76 -7.66
CA ILE A 359 7.87 4.06 -8.80
C ILE A 359 7.60 2.55 -8.69
N ARG A 360 7.29 1.93 -9.82
CA ARG A 360 7.29 0.48 -10.01
C ARG A 360 8.18 0.09 -11.19
N LEU A 361 8.70 -1.12 -11.16
CA LEU A 361 9.59 -1.67 -12.17
C LEU A 361 8.90 -2.75 -12.98
N ASN A 362 9.26 -2.87 -14.25
CA ASN A 362 9.00 -4.10 -14.97
C ASN A 362 10.09 -5.13 -14.60
N LYS A 363 9.86 -6.39 -14.97
CA LYS A 363 10.79 -7.47 -14.64
C LYS A 363 12.21 -7.25 -15.17
N ALA A 364 12.36 -6.76 -16.40
CA ALA A 364 13.68 -6.54 -16.98
C ALA A 364 14.49 -5.50 -16.17
N ALA A 365 13.87 -4.40 -15.76
CA ALA A 365 14.53 -3.39 -14.91
C ALA A 365 14.82 -3.93 -13.52
N HIS A 366 13.85 -4.63 -12.91
CA HIS A 366 14.02 -5.29 -11.62
C HIS A 366 15.22 -6.24 -11.64
N ASP A 367 15.25 -7.20 -12.57
CA ASP A 367 16.29 -8.23 -12.63
C ASP A 367 17.67 -7.63 -12.93
N SER A 368 17.73 -6.55 -13.71
CA SER A 368 18.96 -5.81 -13.96
C SER A 368 19.53 -5.23 -12.66
N ILE A 369 18.67 -4.59 -11.84
CA ILE A 369 19.09 -4.01 -10.55
C ILE A 369 19.54 -5.11 -9.59
N VAL A 370 18.75 -6.18 -9.45
CA VAL A 370 19.11 -7.32 -8.58
C VAL A 370 20.43 -7.94 -8.99
N SER A 371 20.67 -8.12 -10.29
CA SER A 371 21.93 -8.67 -10.80
C SER A 371 23.13 -7.74 -10.55
N ALA A 372 22.90 -6.43 -10.49
CA ALA A 372 23.91 -5.43 -10.20
C ALA A 372 24.18 -5.21 -8.70
N MET A 373 23.41 -5.85 -7.81
CA MET A 373 23.61 -5.75 -6.36
C MET A 373 24.95 -6.39 -5.96
N LYS A 374 25.75 -5.67 -5.16
CA LYS A 374 27.05 -6.12 -4.63
C LYS A 374 26.96 -6.77 -3.25
N ILE A 375 25.78 -6.73 -2.63
CA ILE A 375 25.50 -7.16 -1.26
C ILE A 375 24.62 -8.41 -1.22
#